data_AF-A0A2E1CFS5-F1
#
_entry.id   AF-A0A2E1CFS5-F1
#
_cell.length_a   1.000
_cell.length_b   1.000
_cell.length_c   1.000
_cell.angle_alpha   90.00
_cell.angle_beta   90.00
_cell.angle_gamma   90.00
#
_symmetry.space_group_name_H-M   'P 1'
#
loop_
_entity.id
_entity.type
_entity.pdbx_description
1 polymer ?
#
loop_
_entity_poly.entity_id
_entity_poly.type
_entity_poly.pdbx_seq_one_letter_code
_entity_poly.pdbx_strand_id
1 'polypeptide(L)'
;MLSTGFKFWFGLCLLMVVSAVFAGYTTGGTETGPISLGWKGGVGNHVVYTLLMIGAGSMAVMGIVSQAFRDSDLEAASELLGIEDLPQAQNEVGNSWWPVFAALGLSILAVGLVVNSAVFIIGIIIVLVIGFEWTITNWSEKATADPRLNSELRERLMRPIEIPIIGTLGIGVVVLAVSRILLSSSVTGAVWVATIVGIVIFGTAFFISKRPSISRGVIQSILFLGISGILIAGVISAVVGERDFHHKGSHHADKSHVDEKE
;
A
#
# COMPACT_ATOMS: atom_id res chain seq x y z
N MET A 1 29.61 -9.84 -21.53
CA MET A 1 30.34 -9.26 -20.40
C MET A 1 29.50 -9.27 -19.12
N LEU A 2 30.13 -9.30 -17.95
CA LEU A 2 29.46 -9.20 -16.64
C LEU A 2 29.36 -7.73 -16.22
N SER A 3 28.16 -7.26 -15.89
CA SER A 3 27.93 -5.87 -15.49
C SER A 3 28.64 -5.53 -14.18
N THR A 4 28.88 -4.23 -13.95
CA THR A 4 29.45 -3.73 -12.70
C THR A 4 28.53 -4.06 -11.51
N GLY A 5 27.21 -4.00 -11.71
CA GLY A 5 26.22 -4.42 -10.72
C GLY A 5 26.33 -5.90 -10.35
N PHE A 6 26.48 -6.79 -11.33
CA PHE A 6 26.67 -8.22 -11.08
C PHE A 6 27.92 -8.47 -10.23
N LYS A 7 29.05 -7.85 -10.60
CA LYS A 7 30.33 -8.02 -9.88
C LYS A 7 30.22 -7.59 -8.42
N PHE A 8 29.52 -6.49 -8.14
CA PHE A 8 29.28 -6.01 -6.79
C PHE A 8 28.45 -7.00 -5.95
N TRP A 9 27.28 -7.39 -6.44
CA TRP A 9 26.39 -8.31 -5.71
C TRP A 9 27.00 -9.70 -5.53
N PHE A 10 27.68 -10.20 -6.56
CA PHE A 10 28.39 -11.48 -6.51
C PHE A 10 29.56 -11.42 -5.52
N GLY A 11 30.30 -10.30 -5.47
CA GLY A 11 31.36 -10.07 -4.49
C GLY A 11 30.83 -10.10 -3.05
N LEU A 12 29.70 -9.44 -2.77
CA LEU A 12 29.04 -9.48 -1.46
C LEU A 12 28.53 -10.89 -1.11
N CYS A 13 27.98 -11.62 -2.08
CA CYS A 13 27.58 -13.00 -1.90
C CYS A 13 28.77 -13.87 -1.45
N LEU A 14 29.89 -13.80 -2.18
CA LEU A 14 31.11 -14.53 -1.84
C LEU A 14 31.60 -14.18 -0.43
N LEU A 15 31.64 -12.90 -0.10
CA LEU A 15 32.05 -12.43 1.22
C LEU A 15 31.15 -12.98 2.33
N MET A 16 29.83 -13.01 2.10
CA MET A 16 28.86 -13.55 3.05
C MET A 16 28.99 -15.07 3.21
N VAL A 17 29.21 -15.82 2.13
CA VAL A 17 29.46 -17.28 2.21
C VAL A 17 30.74 -17.57 2.99
N VAL A 18 31.83 -16.87 2.68
CA VAL A 18 33.11 -17.04 3.41
C VAL A 18 32.92 -16.69 4.89
N SER A 19 32.20 -15.60 5.18
CA SER A 19 31.88 -15.19 6.55
C SER A 19 31.00 -16.22 7.26
N ALA A 20 30.03 -16.84 6.59
CA ALA A 20 29.18 -17.88 7.14
C ALA A 20 29.98 -19.14 7.49
N VAL A 21 30.85 -19.58 6.58
CA VAL A 21 31.73 -20.73 6.80
C VAL A 21 32.70 -20.47 7.96
N PHE A 22 33.31 -19.28 7.98
CA PHE A 22 34.20 -18.86 9.06
C PHE A 22 33.48 -18.79 10.41
N ALA A 23 32.30 -18.17 10.46
CA ALA A 23 31.46 -18.10 11.66
C ALA A 23 31.05 -19.50 12.12
N GLY A 24 30.69 -20.39 11.18
CA GLY A 24 30.31 -21.75 11.50
C GLY A 24 31.44 -22.55 12.16
N TYR A 25 32.66 -22.48 11.62
CA TYR A 25 33.81 -23.15 12.22
C TYR A 25 34.23 -22.54 13.56
N THR A 26 34.24 -21.22 13.69
CA THR A 26 34.63 -20.53 14.93
C THR A 26 33.64 -20.69 16.06
N THR A 27 32.40 -21.10 15.77
CA THR A 27 31.34 -21.31 16.76
C THR A 27 31.05 -22.80 17.04
N GLY A 28 31.99 -23.68 16.70
CA GLY A 28 31.91 -25.12 17.03
C GLY A 28 31.21 -25.98 15.98
N GLY A 29 31.16 -25.53 14.73
CA GLY A 29 30.72 -26.35 13.60
C GLY A 29 31.66 -27.53 13.34
N THR A 30 31.08 -28.65 12.96
CA THR A 30 31.81 -29.87 12.53
C THR A 30 32.53 -29.65 11.20
N GLU A 31 33.52 -30.49 10.87
CA GLU A 31 34.35 -30.35 9.66
C GLU A 31 33.56 -30.16 8.36
N THR A 32 32.46 -30.90 8.20
CA THR A 32 31.64 -30.84 6.98
C THR A 32 30.35 -30.02 7.14
N GLY A 33 29.97 -29.64 8.35
CA GLY A 33 28.71 -28.94 8.63
C GLY A 33 28.59 -27.59 7.92
N PRO A 34 29.48 -26.60 8.18
CA PRO A 34 29.40 -25.27 7.59
C PRO A 34 29.53 -25.23 6.05
N ILE A 35 30.16 -26.22 5.41
CA ILE A 35 30.27 -26.28 3.95
C ILE A 35 29.08 -27.03 3.32
N SER A 36 28.52 -28.02 4.02
CA SER A 36 27.38 -28.81 3.53
C SER A 36 26.02 -28.20 3.86
N LEU A 37 25.96 -26.94 4.31
CA LEU A 37 24.73 -26.28 4.79
C LEU A 37 24.04 -27.04 5.93
N GLY A 38 24.82 -27.79 6.73
CA GLY A 38 24.31 -28.64 7.80
C GLY A 38 23.71 -29.97 7.34
N TRP A 39 23.86 -30.35 6.07
CA TRP A 39 23.45 -31.67 5.57
C TRP A 39 24.25 -32.81 6.22
N LYS A 40 25.56 -32.61 6.43
CA LYS A 40 26.43 -33.53 7.16
C LYS A 40 27.12 -32.79 8.29
N GLY A 41 26.60 -32.96 9.51
CA GLY A 41 27.16 -32.40 10.73
C GLY A 41 26.58 -31.04 11.15
N GLY A 42 27.06 -30.51 12.27
CA GLY A 42 26.60 -29.24 12.85
C GLY A 42 27.28 -28.03 12.22
N VAL A 43 26.53 -26.95 12.01
CA VAL A 43 27.01 -25.67 11.43
C VAL A 43 27.55 -24.68 12.46
N GLY A 44 27.58 -25.03 13.75
CA GLY A 44 27.95 -24.11 14.84
C GLY A 44 26.76 -23.27 15.28
N ASN A 45 26.93 -21.95 15.42
CA ASN A 45 25.85 -21.03 15.76
C ASN A 45 24.86 -20.89 14.59
N HIS A 46 23.74 -21.60 14.70
CA HIS A 46 22.68 -21.64 13.70
C HIS A 46 22.11 -20.26 13.35
N VAL A 47 22.00 -19.32 14.30
CA VAL A 47 21.40 -18.00 14.04
C VAL A 47 22.29 -17.19 13.11
N VAL A 48 23.56 -17.04 13.46
CA VAL A 48 24.54 -16.27 12.67
C VAL A 48 24.78 -16.94 11.33
N TYR A 49 24.97 -18.26 11.31
CA TYR A 49 25.18 -19.02 10.08
C TYR A 49 24.00 -18.88 9.13
N THR A 50 22.77 -19.07 9.62
CA THR A 50 21.55 -18.98 8.78
C THR A 50 21.33 -17.57 8.25
N LEU A 51 21.52 -16.53 9.07
CA LEU A 51 21.39 -15.14 8.61
C LEU A 51 22.39 -14.81 7.50
N LEU A 52 23.64 -15.21 7.64
CA LEU A 52 24.67 -14.98 6.62
C LEU A 52 24.39 -15.78 5.34
N MET A 53 23.90 -17.02 5.44
CA MET A 53 23.53 -17.82 4.28
C MET A 53 22.28 -17.30 3.56
N ILE A 54 21.27 -16.83 4.30
CA ILE A 54 20.10 -16.15 3.71
C ILE A 54 20.55 -14.87 3.01
N GLY A 55 21.39 -14.07 3.66
CA GLY A 55 21.98 -12.87 3.08
C GLY A 55 22.74 -13.18 1.79
N ALA A 56 23.60 -14.19 1.80
CA ALA A 56 24.33 -14.66 0.61
C ALA A 56 23.35 -15.07 -0.52
N GLY A 57 22.30 -15.82 -0.20
CA GLY A 57 21.25 -16.18 -1.15
C GLY A 57 20.56 -14.95 -1.76
N SER A 58 20.20 -13.96 -0.93
CA SER A 58 19.63 -12.70 -1.42
C SER A 58 20.58 -11.94 -2.34
N MET A 59 21.86 -11.85 -1.98
CA MET A 59 22.89 -11.21 -2.83
C MET A 59 23.08 -11.97 -4.15
N ALA A 60 23.05 -13.30 -4.13
CA ALA A 60 23.13 -14.13 -5.33
C ALA A 60 21.95 -13.88 -6.28
N VAL A 61 20.73 -13.83 -5.73
CA VAL A 61 19.51 -13.50 -6.50
C VAL A 61 19.63 -12.11 -7.11
N MET A 62 20.03 -11.10 -6.32
CA MET A 62 20.24 -9.74 -6.82
C MET A 62 21.29 -9.69 -7.94
N GLY A 63 22.39 -10.44 -7.80
CA GLY A 63 23.39 -10.60 -8.85
C GLY A 63 22.79 -11.17 -10.14
N ILE A 64 22.10 -12.32 -10.05
CA ILE A 64 21.46 -12.96 -11.21
C ILE A 64 20.45 -12.01 -11.88
N VAL A 65 19.58 -11.37 -11.10
CA VAL A 65 18.59 -10.41 -11.61
C VAL A 65 19.28 -9.24 -12.31
N SER A 66 20.33 -8.66 -11.72
CA SER A 66 21.06 -7.55 -12.32
C SER A 66 21.71 -7.91 -13.67
N GLN A 67 22.11 -9.17 -13.84
CA GLN A 67 22.69 -9.65 -15.10
C GLN A 67 21.61 -10.05 -16.11
N ALA A 68 20.50 -10.63 -15.65
CA ALA A 68 19.38 -11.06 -16.49
C ALA A 68 18.61 -9.86 -17.07
N PHE A 69 18.47 -8.78 -16.30
CA PHE A 69 17.73 -7.56 -16.67
C PHE A 69 18.66 -6.34 -16.86
N ARG A 70 19.81 -6.58 -17.51
CA ARG A 70 20.82 -5.54 -17.79
C ARG A 70 20.41 -4.52 -18.86
N ASP A 71 19.18 -4.57 -19.36
CA ASP A 71 18.65 -3.66 -20.39
C ASP A 71 18.64 -2.18 -19.92
N SER A 72 18.78 -1.95 -18.62
CA SER A 72 18.89 -0.63 -17.99
C SER A 72 20.34 -0.18 -17.74
N ASP A 73 21.34 -1.01 -18.05
CA ASP A 73 22.75 -0.69 -17.88
C ASP A 73 23.23 0.18 -19.06
N LEU A 74 23.59 1.42 -18.78
CA LEU A 74 23.99 2.40 -19.79
C LEU A 74 25.23 1.95 -20.56
N GLU A 75 26.16 1.26 -19.90
CA GLU A 75 27.40 0.76 -20.50
C GLU A 75 27.12 -0.44 -21.43
N ALA A 76 26.20 -1.32 -21.03
CA ALA A 76 25.74 -2.40 -21.89
C ALA A 76 24.95 -1.88 -23.10
N ALA A 77 24.16 -0.82 -22.92
CA ALA A 77 23.41 -0.18 -24.01
C ALA A 77 24.32 0.55 -24.99
N SER A 78 25.33 1.29 -24.50
CA SER A 78 26.26 2.03 -25.35
C SER A 78 27.15 1.10 -26.18
N GLU A 79 27.61 -0.01 -25.60
CA GLU A 79 28.36 -1.04 -26.33
C GLU A 79 27.51 -1.68 -27.44
N LEU A 80 26.25 -2.02 -27.13
CA LEU A 80 25.36 -2.67 -28.09
C LEU A 80 24.99 -1.76 -29.26
N LEU A 81 24.89 -0.45 -29.01
CA LEU A 81 24.63 0.56 -30.03
C LEU A 81 25.91 1.07 -30.73
N GLY A 82 27.10 0.71 -30.22
CA GLY A 82 28.38 1.17 -30.74
C GLY A 82 28.60 2.68 -30.57
N ILE A 83 28.03 3.27 -29.54
CA ILE A 83 28.09 4.71 -29.26
C ILE A 83 29.09 4.93 -28.12
N GLU A 84 30.01 5.88 -28.27
CA GLU A 84 30.99 6.23 -27.22
C GLU A 84 30.35 7.03 -26.07
N ASP A 85 29.27 7.76 -26.36
CA ASP A 85 28.52 8.52 -25.38
C ASP A 85 27.41 7.68 -24.71
N LEU A 86 27.27 7.88 -23.40
CA LEU A 86 26.19 7.27 -22.62
C LEU A 86 24.83 7.84 -23.06
N PRO A 87 23.80 6.99 -23.25
CA PRO A 87 22.45 7.45 -23.55
C PRO A 87 21.96 8.46 -22.52
N GLN A 88 21.15 9.44 -22.95
CA GLN A 88 20.56 10.42 -22.03
C GLN A 88 19.79 9.71 -20.90
N ALA A 89 19.94 10.21 -19.67
CA ALA A 89 19.24 9.69 -18.51
C ALA A 89 17.72 9.69 -18.73
N GLN A 90 17.04 8.67 -18.20
CA GLN A 90 15.57 8.62 -18.25
C GLN A 90 14.99 9.90 -17.65
N ASN A 91 13.86 10.35 -18.20
CA ASN A 91 13.10 11.46 -17.66
C ASN A 91 12.85 11.27 -16.15
N GLU A 92 13.08 12.33 -15.38
CA GLU A 92 12.79 12.35 -13.95
C GLU A 92 11.30 12.09 -13.72
N VAL A 93 11.00 11.19 -12.76
CA VAL A 93 9.63 10.89 -12.34
C VAL A 93 9.10 12.10 -11.58
N GLY A 94 7.87 12.50 -11.87
CA GLY A 94 7.23 13.64 -11.24
C GLY A 94 7.00 13.45 -9.73
N ASN A 95 6.66 14.53 -9.05
CA ASN A 95 6.25 14.45 -7.65
C ASN A 95 4.94 13.64 -7.50
N SER A 96 4.93 12.65 -6.61
CA SER A 96 3.84 11.68 -6.47
C SER A 96 3.33 11.60 -5.04
N TRP A 97 2.01 11.61 -4.87
CA TRP A 97 1.33 11.41 -3.59
C TRP A 97 1.10 9.94 -3.24
N TRP A 98 1.28 9.03 -4.20
CA TRP A 98 1.05 7.59 -4.01
C TRP A 98 1.79 6.98 -2.80
N PRO A 99 3.05 7.34 -2.47
CA PRO A 99 3.72 6.84 -1.27
C PRO A 99 2.96 7.17 0.03
N VAL A 100 2.37 8.37 0.11
CA VAL A 100 1.64 8.83 1.30
C VAL A 100 0.34 8.03 1.46
N PHE A 101 -0.39 7.81 0.37
CA PHE A 101 -1.57 6.94 0.37
C PHE A 101 -1.19 5.49 0.71
N ALA A 102 -0.07 4.98 0.18
CA ALA A 102 0.41 3.63 0.46
C ALA A 102 0.72 3.44 1.95
N ALA A 103 1.35 4.43 2.58
CA ALA A 103 1.61 4.41 4.03
C ALA A 103 0.31 4.36 4.84
N LEU A 104 -0.72 5.12 4.45
CA LEU A 104 -2.04 5.06 5.08
C LEU A 104 -2.69 3.68 4.89
N GLY A 105 -2.67 3.13 3.68
CA GLY A 105 -3.20 1.79 3.38
C GLY A 105 -2.51 0.68 4.17
N LEU A 106 -1.18 0.72 4.24
CA LEU A 106 -0.38 -0.21 5.05
C LEU A 106 -0.69 -0.07 6.55
N SER A 107 -0.91 1.15 7.02
CA SER A 107 -1.30 1.39 8.42
C SER A 107 -2.67 0.77 8.73
N ILE A 108 -3.66 0.93 7.84
CA ILE A 108 -4.98 0.31 7.99
C ILE A 108 -4.88 -1.22 7.93
N LEU A 109 -4.07 -1.76 7.02
CA LEU A 109 -3.80 -3.20 6.92
C LEU A 109 -3.18 -3.73 8.22
N ALA A 110 -2.16 -3.05 8.76
CA ALA A 110 -1.51 -3.44 10.00
C ALA A 110 -2.46 -3.40 11.21
N VAL A 111 -3.33 -2.40 11.30
CA VAL A 111 -4.38 -2.35 12.33
C VAL A 111 -5.39 -3.47 12.14
N GLY A 112 -5.78 -3.75 10.90
CA GLY A 112 -6.69 -4.84 10.56
C GLY A 112 -6.21 -6.21 11.00
N LEU A 113 -4.90 -6.48 10.94
CA LEU A 113 -4.30 -7.73 11.44
C LEU A 113 -4.63 -8.00 12.91
N VAL A 114 -4.81 -6.95 13.72
CA VAL A 114 -5.08 -7.05 15.15
C VAL A 114 -6.58 -6.95 15.45
N VAL A 115 -7.31 -6.11 14.72
CA VAL A 115 -8.71 -5.76 15.03
C VAL A 115 -9.70 -6.80 14.49
N ASN A 116 -9.78 -6.96 13.17
CA ASN A 116 -10.64 -7.97 12.53
C ASN A 116 -10.25 -8.22 11.07
N SER A 117 -10.60 -9.41 10.58
CA SER A 117 -10.28 -9.85 9.21
C SER A 117 -10.89 -8.96 8.12
N ALA A 118 -12.03 -8.31 8.37
CA ALA A 118 -12.68 -7.45 7.39
C ALA A 118 -11.88 -6.17 7.11
N VAL A 119 -11.41 -5.47 8.16
CA VAL A 119 -10.55 -4.29 8.05
C VAL A 119 -9.21 -4.67 7.42
N PHE A 120 -8.67 -5.85 7.76
CA PHE A 120 -7.47 -6.39 7.11
C PHE A 120 -7.63 -6.56 5.60
N ILE A 121 -8.72 -7.19 5.14
CA ILE A 121 -9.01 -7.38 3.71
C ILE A 121 -9.18 -6.04 3.00
N ILE A 122 -9.90 -5.08 3.62
CA ILE A 122 -10.03 -3.72 3.07
C ILE A 122 -8.66 -3.06 2.93
N GLY A 123 -7.79 -3.20 3.95
CA GLY A 123 -6.41 -2.71 3.89
C GLY A 123 -5.61 -3.30 2.73
N ILE A 124 -5.72 -4.61 2.50
CA ILE A 124 -5.10 -5.28 1.34
C ILE A 124 -5.61 -4.68 0.03
N ILE A 125 -6.93 -4.54 -0.13
CA ILE A 125 -7.54 -3.99 -1.34
C ILE A 125 -7.01 -2.57 -1.60
N ILE A 126 -6.97 -1.72 -0.57
CA ILE A 126 -6.44 -0.35 -0.67
C ILE A 126 -4.98 -0.35 -1.13
N VAL A 127 -4.13 -1.17 -0.51
CA VAL A 127 -2.70 -1.26 -0.87
C VAL A 127 -2.51 -1.78 -2.30
N LEU A 128 -3.31 -2.77 -2.73
CA LEU A 128 -3.26 -3.30 -4.10
C LEU A 128 -3.65 -2.24 -5.13
N VAL A 129 -4.75 -1.52 -4.89
CA VAL A 129 -5.21 -0.44 -5.79
C VAL A 129 -4.15 0.65 -5.86
N ILE A 130 -3.61 1.11 -4.73
CA ILE A 130 -2.56 2.12 -4.71
C ILE A 130 -1.29 1.62 -5.40
N GLY A 131 -0.88 0.38 -5.16
CA GLY A 131 0.29 -0.22 -5.80
C GLY A 131 0.15 -0.28 -7.31
N PHE A 132 -1.04 -0.67 -7.80
CA PHE A 132 -1.35 -0.68 -9.22
C PHE A 132 -1.33 0.74 -9.82
N GLU A 133 -2.02 1.69 -9.19
CA GLU A 133 -2.08 3.09 -9.60
C GLU A 133 -0.71 3.79 -9.59
N TRP A 134 0.10 3.49 -8.57
CA TRP A 134 1.46 4.00 -8.49
C TRP A 134 2.34 3.42 -9.59
N THR A 135 2.21 2.11 -9.85
CA THR A 135 2.95 1.43 -10.92
C THR A 135 2.59 1.98 -12.29
N ILE A 136 1.29 2.12 -12.61
CA ILE A 136 0.86 2.65 -13.91
C ILE A 136 1.26 4.11 -14.07
N THR A 137 1.24 4.90 -12.99
CA THR A 137 1.70 6.30 -13.02
C THR A 137 3.19 6.36 -13.37
N ASN A 138 4.03 5.61 -12.65
CA ASN A 138 5.47 5.56 -12.91
C ASN A 138 5.81 5.01 -14.31
N TRP A 139 5.06 4.00 -14.77
CA TRP A 139 5.19 3.46 -16.12
C TRP A 139 4.82 4.52 -17.17
N SER A 140 3.69 5.19 -16.98
CA SER A 140 3.18 6.13 -17.97
C SER A 140 4.11 7.32 -18.16
N GLU A 141 4.71 7.85 -17.08
CA GLU A 141 5.66 8.96 -17.14
C GLU A 141 6.91 8.63 -17.96
N LYS A 142 7.21 7.33 -18.12
CA LYS A 142 8.38 6.82 -18.86
C LYS A 142 8.02 6.13 -20.18
N ALA A 143 6.75 6.11 -20.57
CA ALA A 143 6.30 5.34 -21.74
C ALA A 143 6.91 5.87 -23.05
N THR A 144 7.11 7.18 -23.18
CA THR A 144 7.73 7.83 -24.33
C THR A 144 8.51 9.08 -23.87
N ALA A 145 9.32 9.66 -24.76
CA ALA A 145 10.08 10.88 -24.49
C ALA A 145 9.21 12.16 -24.39
N ASP A 146 7.97 12.17 -24.91
CA ASP A 146 7.05 13.31 -24.83
C ASP A 146 6.09 13.19 -23.62
N PRO A 147 6.20 14.07 -22.61
CA PRO A 147 5.33 14.04 -21.42
C PRO A 147 3.84 14.21 -21.74
N ARG A 148 3.49 14.96 -22.79
CA ARG A 148 2.09 15.18 -23.17
C ARG A 148 1.47 13.89 -23.68
N LEU A 149 2.17 13.19 -24.57
CA LEU A 149 1.74 11.90 -25.09
C LEU A 149 1.60 10.85 -23.98
N ASN A 150 2.52 10.84 -23.02
CA ASN A 150 2.47 9.97 -21.84
C ASN A 150 1.19 10.18 -21.02
N SER A 151 0.82 11.44 -20.76
CA SER A 151 -0.41 11.77 -20.03
C SER A 151 -1.67 11.36 -20.79
N GLU A 152 -1.69 11.53 -22.12
CA GLU A 152 -2.81 11.10 -22.96
C GLU A 152 -2.93 9.58 -23.01
N LEU A 153 -1.80 8.86 -23.10
CA LEU A 153 -1.78 7.40 -23.13
C LEU A 153 -2.34 6.82 -21.83
N ARG A 154 -1.89 7.34 -20.68
CA ARG A 154 -2.45 6.97 -19.38
C ARG A 154 -3.94 7.26 -19.31
N GLU A 155 -4.36 8.47 -19.68
CA GLU A 155 -5.76 8.86 -19.60
C GLU A 155 -6.64 7.94 -20.45
N ARG A 156 -6.24 7.63 -21.69
CA ARG A 156 -6.99 6.73 -22.57
C ARG A 156 -7.07 5.31 -22.04
N LEU A 157 -6.00 4.81 -21.43
CA LEU A 157 -5.91 3.45 -20.94
C LEU A 157 -6.62 3.27 -19.60
N MET A 158 -6.44 4.22 -18.68
CA MET A 158 -6.91 4.12 -17.30
C MET A 158 -8.30 4.70 -17.09
N ARG A 159 -8.64 5.84 -17.68
CA ARG A 159 -9.92 6.53 -17.40
C ARG A 159 -11.16 5.64 -17.54
N PRO A 160 -11.28 4.74 -18.56
CA PRO A 160 -12.44 3.85 -18.69
C PRO A 160 -12.59 2.84 -17.55
N ILE A 161 -11.51 2.54 -16.83
CA ILE A 161 -11.44 1.52 -15.77
C ILE A 161 -11.39 2.20 -14.40
N GLU A 162 -10.53 3.21 -14.25
CA GLU A 162 -10.28 3.98 -13.03
C GLU A 162 -11.56 4.64 -12.51
N ILE A 163 -12.30 5.35 -13.37
CA ILE A 163 -13.53 6.02 -12.95
C ILE A 163 -14.58 5.04 -12.40
N PRO A 164 -15.00 3.98 -13.12
CA PRO A 164 -16.03 3.09 -12.60
C PRO A 164 -15.52 2.23 -11.45
N ILE A 165 -14.34 1.63 -11.55
CA ILE A 165 -13.88 0.65 -10.56
C ILE A 165 -13.37 1.37 -9.31
N ILE A 166 -12.40 2.26 -9.45
CA ILE A 166 -11.79 2.94 -8.30
C ILE A 166 -12.75 3.96 -7.71
N GLY A 167 -13.54 4.64 -8.54
CA GLY A 167 -14.62 5.50 -8.06
C GLY A 167 -15.62 4.74 -7.18
N THR A 168 -16.13 3.60 -7.66
CA THR A 168 -17.09 2.78 -6.88
C THR A 168 -16.46 2.22 -5.62
N LEU A 169 -15.23 1.69 -5.71
CA LEU A 169 -14.54 1.10 -4.57
C LEU A 169 -14.21 2.16 -3.51
N GLY A 170 -13.71 3.33 -3.94
CA GLY A 170 -13.44 4.46 -3.07
C GLY A 170 -14.68 4.96 -2.35
N ILE A 171 -15.79 5.14 -3.07
CA ILE A 171 -17.08 5.50 -2.45
C ILE A 171 -17.53 4.42 -1.48
N GLY A 172 -17.46 3.14 -1.86
CA GLY A 172 -17.84 2.01 -1.01
C GLY A 172 -17.08 1.99 0.30
N VAL A 173 -15.75 2.16 0.27
CA VAL A 173 -14.90 2.19 1.47
C VAL A 173 -15.28 3.37 2.37
N VAL A 174 -15.49 4.57 1.80
CA VAL A 174 -15.90 5.75 2.58
C VAL A 174 -17.28 5.55 3.21
N VAL A 175 -18.25 5.03 2.46
CA VAL A 175 -19.60 4.73 2.96
C VAL A 175 -19.55 3.71 4.09
N LEU A 176 -18.75 2.65 3.96
CA LEU A 176 -18.56 1.66 5.01
C LEU A 176 -17.94 2.26 6.27
N ALA A 177 -16.94 3.13 6.13
CA ALA A 177 -16.32 3.83 7.25
C ALA A 177 -17.34 4.75 7.97
N VAL A 178 -18.11 5.54 7.23
CA VAL A 178 -19.17 6.39 7.80
C VAL A 178 -20.26 5.54 8.46
N SER A 179 -20.66 4.43 7.85
CA SER A 179 -21.62 3.48 8.43
C SER A 179 -21.15 2.99 9.80
N ARG A 180 -19.88 2.57 9.90
CA ARG A 180 -19.27 2.17 11.19
C ARG A 180 -19.28 3.29 12.22
N ILE A 181 -18.96 4.51 11.83
CA ILE A 181 -19.00 5.67 12.73
C ILE A 181 -20.41 5.88 13.28
N LEU A 182 -21.43 5.88 12.42
CA LEU A 182 -22.81 6.11 12.84
C LEU A 182 -23.38 4.96 13.68
N LEU A 183 -22.99 3.72 13.39
CA LEU A 183 -23.41 2.55 14.16
C LEU A 183 -22.80 2.51 15.56
N SER A 184 -21.56 3.00 15.73
CA SER A 184 -20.93 3.11 17.04
C SER A 184 -21.45 4.31 17.87
N SER A 185 -21.97 5.35 17.21
CA SER A 185 -22.38 6.60 17.86
C SER A 185 -23.79 6.53 18.45
N SER A 186 -24.02 7.17 19.60
CA SER A 186 -25.35 7.29 20.22
C SER A 186 -26.34 8.07 19.34
N VAL A 187 -27.65 7.99 19.62
CA VAL A 187 -28.69 8.69 18.81
C VAL A 187 -28.36 10.18 18.64
N THR A 188 -28.06 10.86 19.75
CA THR A 188 -27.71 12.28 19.74
C THR A 188 -26.32 12.52 19.18
N GLY A 189 -25.37 11.62 19.47
CA GLY A 189 -24.00 11.69 18.95
C GLY A 189 -23.95 11.63 17.42
N ALA A 190 -24.73 10.74 16.81
CA ALA A 190 -24.80 10.57 15.36
C ALA A 190 -25.30 11.85 14.66
N VAL A 191 -26.28 12.55 15.24
CA VAL A 191 -26.78 13.83 14.71
C VAL A 191 -25.69 14.90 14.73
N TRP A 192 -24.95 15.01 15.84
CA TRP A 192 -23.84 15.96 15.95
C TRP A 192 -22.71 15.63 14.98
N VAL A 193 -22.31 14.36 14.89
CA VAL A 193 -21.27 13.90 13.96
C VAL A 193 -21.67 14.21 12.52
N ALA A 194 -22.89 13.86 12.11
CA ALA A 194 -23.38 14.15 10.75
C ALA A 194 -23.43 15.65 10.46
N THR A 195 -23.87 16.46 11.43
CA THR A 195 -23.94 17.92 11.29
C THR A 195 -22.55 18.53 11.12
N ILE A 196 -21.59 18.15 11.96
CA ILE A 196 -20.21 18.66 11.90
C ILE A 196 -19.55 18.24 10.58
N VAL A 197 -19.65 16.96 10.22
CA VAL A 197 -19.09 16.45 8.96
C VAL A 197 -19.71 17.17 7.76
N GLY A 198 -21.03 17.37 7.76
CA GLY A 198 -21.73 18.14 6.74
C GLY A 198 -21.21 19.57 6.62
N ILE A 199 -21.09 20.29 7.74
CA ILE A 199 -20.55 21.66 7.76
C ILE A 199 -19.11 21.70 7.21
N VAL A 200 -18.26 20.74 7.59
CA VAL A 200 -16.88 20.68 7.10
C VAL A 200 -16.84 20.43 5.60
N ILE A 201 -17.62 19.48 5.08
CA ILE A 201 -17.67 19.18 3.65
C ILE A 201 -18.19 20.38 2.85
N PHE A 202 -19.34 20.95 3.25
CA PHE A 202 -19.92 22.11 2.56
C PHE A 202 -19.04 23.35 2.66
N GLY A 203 -18.48 23.63 3.84
CA GLY A 203 -17.58 24.76 4.07
C GLY A 203 -16.32 24.66 3.22
N THR A 204 -15.73 23.46 3.15
CA THR A 204 -14.55 23.20 2.31
C THR A 204 -14.88 23.34 0.82
N ALA A 205 -15.99 22.76 0.37
CA ALA A 205 -16.43 22.85 -1.03
C ALA A 205 -16.71 24.31 -1.43
N PHE A 206 -17.39 25.07 -0.58
CA PHE A 206 -17.65 26.49 -0.79
C PHE A 206 -16.35 27.30 -0.85
N PHE A 207 -15.40 27.04 0.06
CA PHE A 207 -14.10 27.71 0.07
C PHE A 207 -13.30 27.45 -1.20
N ILE A 208 -13.23 26.19 -1.65
CA ILE A 208 -12.56 25.81 -2.91
C ILE A 208 -13.25 26.48 -4.11
N SER A 209 -14.59 26.46 -4.14
CA SER A 209 -15.36 27.07 -5.22
C SER A 209 -15.11 28.58 -5.35
N LYS A 210 -14.95 29.29 -4.23
CA LYS A 210 -14.68 30.74 -4.23
C LYS A 210 -13.24 31.11 -4.57
N ARG A 211 -12.30 30.17 -4.56
CA ARG A 211 -10.88 30.42 -4.81
C ARG A 211 -10.32 29.49 -5.89
N PRO A 212 -10.54 29.81 -7.18
CA PRO A 212 -10.06 28.98 -8.29
C PRO A 212 -8.53 28.97 -8.45
N SER A 213 -7.80 29.83 -7.76
CA SER A 213 -6.33 29.91 -7.79
C SER A 213 -5.61 28.97 -6.81
N ILE A 214 -6.35 28.12 -6.08
CA ILE A 214 -5.74 27.16 -5.16
C ILE A 214 -4.95 26.12 -5.95
N SER A 215 -3.71 25.83 -5.52
CA SER A 215 -2.87 24.83 -6.17
C SER A 215 -3.44 23.43 -6.00
N ARG A 216 -3.25 22.57 -7.01
CA ARG A 216 -3.72 21.17 -7.00
C ARG A 216 -3.24 20.39 -5.78
N GLY A 217 -2.00 20.64 -5.32
CA GLY A 217 -1.43 19.99 -4.15
C GLY A 217 -2.15 20.33 -2.84
N VAL A 218 -2.66 21.56 -2.68
CA VAL A 218 -3.45 21.95 -1.51
C VAL A 218 -4.80 21.22 -1.52
N ILE A 219 -5.46 21.14 -2.68
CA ILE A 219 -6.73 20.40 -2.82
C ILE A 219 -6.51 18.91 -2.47
N GLN A 220 -5.45 18.30 -3.01
CA GLN A 220 -5.08 16.92 -2.71
C GLN A 220 -4.80 16.71 -1.22
N SER A 221 -4.11 17.66 -0.57
CA SER A 221 -3.82 17.60 0.88
C SER A 221 -5.10 17.64 1.72
N ILE A 222 -6.03 18.55 1.40
CA ILE A 222 -7.31 18.67 2.10
C ILE A 222 -8.14 17.39 1.93
N LEU A 223 -8.23 16.88 0.70
CA LEU A 223 -8.95 15.64 0.41
C LEU A 223 -8.32 14.44 1.13
N PHE A 224 -6.98 14.34 1.13
CA PHE A 224 -6.26 13.29 1.84
C PHE A 224 -6.55 13.33 3.35
N LEU A 225 -6.45 14.50 3.97
CA LEU A 225 -6.75 14.66 5.40
C LEU A 225 -8.20 14.31 5.73
N GLY A 226 -9.14 14.73 4.89
CA GLY A 226 -10.55 14.42 5.06
C GLY A 226 -10.83 12.92 4.97
N ILE A 227 -10.35 12.26 3.90
CA ILE A 227 -10.51 10.81 3.72
C ILE A 227 -9.81 10.05 4.84
N SER A 228 -8.56 10.40 5.15
CA SER A 228 -7.79 9.76 6.23
C SER A 228 -8.51 9.87 7.57
N GLY A 229 -9.06 11.04 7.92
CA GLY A 229 -9.83 11.24 9.14
C GLY A 229 -11.07 10.34 9.20
N ILE A 230 -11.82 10.22 8.10
CA ILE A 230 -12.98 9.32 8.02
C ILE A 230 -12.57 7.86 8.17
N LEU A 231 -11.49 7.42 7.51
CA LEU A 231 -11.02 6.04 7.59
C LEU A 231 -10.53 5.70 9.00
N ILE A 232 -9.74 6.58 9.63
CA ILE A 232 -9.25 6.38 11.01
C ILE A 232 -10.44 6.31 11.98
N ALA A 233 -11.39 7.25 11.88
CA ALA A 233 -12.59 7.22 12.71
C ALA A 233 -13.43 5.96 12.47
N GLY A 234 -13.55 5.50 11.22
CA GLY A 234 -14.24 4.26 10.86
C GLY A 234 -13.58 3.02 11.46
N VAL A 235 -12.25 2.94 11.44
CA VAL A 235 -11.49 1.84 12.06
C VAL A 235 -11.67 1.86 13.58
N ILE A 236 -11.55 3.02 14.23
CA ILE A 236 -11.80 3.15 15.68
C ILE A 236 -13.23 2.72 16.01
N SER A 237 -14.21 3.14 15.23
CA SER A 237 -15.61 2.78 15.42
C SER A 237 -15.86 1.27 15.23
N ALA A 238 -15.13 0.64 14.31
CA ALA A 238 -15.18 -0.81 14.13
C ALA A 238 -14.61 -1.58 15.33
N VAL A 239 -13.66 -1.01 16.07
CA VAL A 239 -13.14 -1.57 17.34
C VAL A 239 -14.14 -1.42 18.47
N VAL A 240 -14.80 -0.25 18.57
CA VAL A 240 -15.76 0.05 19.65
C VAL A 240 -17.02 -0.83 19.56
N GLY A 241 -17.42 -1.23 18.36
CA GLY A 241 -18.61 -2.04 18.14
C GLY A 241 -19.88 -1.22 17.96
N GLU A 242 -20.98 -1.91 17.67
CA GLU A 242 -22.27 -1.30 17.36
C GLU A 242 -23.05 -1.01 18.65
N ARG A 243 -23.85 0.06 18.67
CA ARG A 243 -24.70 0.37 19.82
C ARG A 243 -25.93 -0.54 19.89
N ASP A 244 -26.45 -0.73 21.10
CA ASP A 244 -27.70 -1.46 21.31
C ASP A 244 -28.91 -0.69 20.74
N PHE A 245 -29.65 -1.37 19.84
CA PHE A 245 -30.90 -0.85 19.30
C PHE A 245 -32.06 -1.30 20.20
N HIS A 246 -32.47 -0.46 21.16
CA HIS A 246 -33.74 -0.68 21.85
C HIS A 246 -34.89 -0.53 20.83
N HIS A 247 -35.43 -1.66 20.37
CA HIS A 247 -36.70 -1.68 19.67
C HIS A 247 -37.74 -1.11 20.64
N LYS A 248 -38.22 0.11 20.37
CA LYS A 248 -39.50 0.56 20.92
C LYS A 248 -40.55 -0.36 20.30
N GLY A 249 -40.82 -1.47 20.99
CA GLY A 249 -41.90 -2.36 20.63
C GLY A 249 -43.16 -1.54 20.42
N SER A 250 -43.81 -1.76 19.29
CA SER A 250 -45.19 -1.37 19.09
C SER A 250 -46.00 -1.94 20.25
N HIS A 251 -46.33 -1.11 21.24
CA HIS A 251 -47.48 -1.34 22.10
C HIS A 251 -48.71 -1.26 21.19
N HIS A 252 -49.01 -2.36 20.48
CA HIS A 252 -50.37 -2.65 20.09
C HIS A 252 -51.10 -2.89 21.40
N ALA A 253 -51.81 -1.85 21.83
CA ALA A 253 -52.78 -1.92 22.89
C ALA A 253 -53.80 -3.00 22.52
N ASP A 254 -53.71 -4.14 23.21
CA ASP A 254 -54.82 -5.05 23.35
C ASP A 254 -55.88 -4.33 24.20
N LYS A 255 -56.73 -3.57 23.52
CA LYS A 255 -57.97 -3.01 24.04
C LYS A 255 -59.07 -3.29 23.03
N SER A 256 -59.52 -4.54 22.98
CA SER A 256 -60.87 -4.86 22.54
C SER A 256 -61.69 -5.36 23.73
N HIS A 257 -62.25 -4.42 24.47
CA HIS A 257 -63.45 -4.62 25.29
C HIS A 257 -64.51 -3.66 24.77
N VAL A 258 -65.53 -4.20 24.09
CA VAL A 258 -66.97 -3.84 24.14
C VAL A 258 -67.67 -5.09 23.55
N ASP A 259 -68.33 -5.97 24.32
CA ASP A 259 -69.77 -5.94 24.69
C ASP A 259 -70.66 -5.51 23.49
N GLU A 260 -71.74 -6.19 23.08
CA GLU A 260 -72.86 -6.78 23.83
C GLU A 260 -73.83 -7.46 22.81
N LYS A 261 -74.54 -8.53 23.24
CA LYS A 261 -75.89 -9.02 22.82
C LYS A 261 -76.08 -9.46 21.33
N GLU A 262 -76.81 -10.52 20.98
CA GLU A 262 -77.96 -11.25 21.57
C GLU A 262 -77.79 -12.78 21.50
#